data_AF-A0A147JYW6-F1
#
_entry.id   AF-A0A147JYW6-F1
#
_cell.length_a   1.000
_cell.length_b   1.000
_cell.length_c   1.000
_cell.angle_alpha   90.00
_cell.angle_beta   90.00
_cell.angle_gamma   90.00
#
_symmetry.space_group_name_H-M   'P 1'
#
loop_
_entity.id
_entity.type
_entity.pdbx_description
1 polymer ?
#
loop_
_entity_poly.entity_id
_entity_poly.type
_entity_poly.pdbx_seq_one_letter_code
_entity_poly.pdbx_strand_id
1 'polypeptide(L)'
;MAAAIIVACYFLMPGQILEIYESTYRTIPLGNLLATIHAIFLNGSSNVPLFTWLIAGFIAGLTMRSGSKGFTAPFYASLYMLIVFYPASLAFEIVPLPHTLQGEFILIRDFIYPFVANWIIGGIGGLIGGRASRLLPKKAPSEVEEKSIVEKLPITCPNCGISIYSNSAWCANCGKKLE
;
A
#
# COMPACT_ATOMS: atom_id res chain seq x y z
N MET A 1 3.04 5.00 -1.01
CA MET A 1 1.76 4.79 -1.74
C MET A 1 0.68 5.72 -1.24
N ALA A 2 0.30 5.69 0.05
CA ALA A 2 -0.71 6.58 0.62
C ALA A 2 -0.42 8.07 0.36
N ALA A 3 0.81 8.55 0.59
CA ALA A 3 1.19 9.94 0.31
C ALA A 3 1.05 10.33 -1.18
N ALA A 4 1.37 9.42 -2.11
CA ALA A 4 1.23 9.68 -3.55
C ALA A 4 -0.24 9.78 -3.98
N ILE A 5 -1.11 8.95 -3.37
CA ILE A 5 -2.56 9.01 -3.58
C ILE A 5 -3.12 10.33 -3.04
N ILE A 6 -2.69 10.75 -1.85
CA ILE A 6 -3.10 12.03 -1.24
C ILE A 6 -2.74 13.20 -2.15
N VAL A 7 -1.50 13.26 -2.63
CA VAL A 7 -1.05 14.31 -3.54
C VAL A 7 -1.81 14.27 -4.86
N ALA A 8 -1.98 13.10 -5.49
CA ALA A 8 -2.71 12.97 -6.74
C ALA A 8 -4.17 13.44 -6.62
N CYS A 9 -4.86 13.02 -5.55
CA CYS A 9 -6.24 13.43 -5.30
C CYS A 9 -6.39 14.93 -5.05
N TYR A 10 -5.41 15.55 -4.40
CA TYR A 10 -5.38 17.01 -4.22
C TYR A 10 -5.42 17.76 -5.55
N PHE A 11 -4.66 17.27 -6.54
CA PHE A 11 -4.64 17.85 -7.89
C PHE A 11 -5.88 17.48 -8.73
N LEU A 12 -6.45 16.28 -8.53
CA LEU A 12 -7.60 15.81 -9.32
C LEU A 12 -8.93 16.40 -8.85
N MET A 13 -9.06 16.76 -7.57
CA MET A 13 -10.32 17.21 -6.97
C MET A 13 -10.18 18.47 -6.08
N PRO A 14 -9.52 19.54 -6.55
CA PRO A 14 -9.25 20.71 -5.71
C PRO A 14 -10.54 21.40 -5.22
N GLY A 15 -11.57 21.46 -6.07
CA GLY A 15 -12.86 22.07 -5.73
C GLY A 15 -13.58 21.34 -4.61
N GLN A 16 -13.67 20.00 -4.69
CA GLN A 16 -14.34 19.19 -3.66
C GLN A 16 -13.59 19.26 -2.32
N ILE A 17 -12.26 19.24 -2.35
CA ILE A 17 -11.44 19.33 -1.13
C ILE A 17 -11.61 20.70 -0.48
N LEU A 18 -11.63 21.77 -1.27
CA LEU A 18 -11.84 23.12 -0.77
C LEU A 18 -13.24 23.29 -0.15
N GLU A 19 -14.28 22.74 -0.78
CA GLU A 19 -15.66 22.75 -0.26
C GLU A 19 -15.77 21.99 1.07
N ILE A 20 -15.17 20.80 1.16
CA ILE A 20 -15.13 19.99 2.40
C ILE A 20 -14.32 20.72 3.48
N TYR A 21 -13.21 21.36 3.11
CA TYR A 21 -12.39 22.14 4.03
C TYR A 21 -13.17 23.32 4.62
N GLU A 22 -13.75 24.17 3.77
CA GLU A 22 -14.49 25.35 4.21
C GLU A 22 -15.72 25.00 5.05
N SER A 23 -16.43 23.92 4.71
CA SER A 23 -17.64 23.49 5.42
C SER A 23 -17.36 22.80 6.76
N THR A 24 -16.31 22.00 6.85
CA THR A 24 -16.12 21.05 7.97
C THR A 24 -14.83 21.26 8.75
N TYR A 25 -13.73 21.60 8.08
CA TYR A 25 -12.38 21.54 8.67
C TYR A 25 -11.67 22.88 8.83
N ARG A 26 -12.31 23.99 8.47
CA ARG A 26 -11.70 25.33 8.44
C ARG A 26 -11.08 25.76 9.77
N THR A 27 -11.70 25.36 10.88
CA THR A 27 -11.27 25.73 12.24
C THR A 27 -10.28 24.74 12.85
N ILE A 28 -10.01 23.62 12.18
CA ILE A 28 -9.24 22.49 12.70
C ILE A 28 -7.78 22.60 12.22
N PRO A 29 -6.78 22.48 13.11
CA PRO A 29 -5.38 22.42 12.69
C PRO A 29 -5.15 21.19 11.81
N LEU A 30 -4.37 21.34 10.73
CA LEU A 30 -4.24 20.32 9.66
C LEU A 30 -5.56 20.02 8.92
N GLY A 31 -6.54 20.93 8.97
CA GLY A 31 -7.85 20.77 8.32
C GLY A 31 -7.75 20.43 6.82
N ASN A 32 -6.78 21.00 6.09
CA ASN A 32 -6.54 20.64 4.69
C ASN A 32 -6.18 19.17 4.48
N LEU A 33 -5.39 18.58 5.39
CA LEU A 33 -5.02 17.17 5.33
C LEU A 33 -6.25 16.30 5.63
N LEU A 34 -7.03 16.63 6.65
CA LEU A 34 -8.25 15.89 7.00
C LEU A 34 -9.32 16.01 5.90
N ALA A 35 -9.48 17.19 5.28
CA ALA A 35 -10.38 17.39 4.14
C ALA A 35 -9.95 16.55 2.94
N THR A 36 -8.65 16.46 2.68
CA THR A 36 -8.12 15.60 1.62
C THR A 36 -8.39 14.12 1.92
N ILE A 37 -8.14 13.66 3.15
CA ILE A 37 -8.44 12.28 3.56
C ILE A 37 -9.94 11.99 3.46
N HIS A 38 -10.79 12.91 3.93
CA HIS A 38 -12.25 12.82 3.82
C HIS A 38 -12.66 12.64 2.35
N ALA A 39 -12.20 13.51 1.45
CA ALA A 39 -12.56 13.47 0.03
C ALA A 39 -12.15 12.14 -0.64
N ILE A 40 -10.99 11.59 -0.26
CA ILE A 40 -10.48 10.32 -0.81
C ILE A 40 -11.22 9.11 -0.22
N PHE A 41 -11.60 9.19 1.05
CA PHE A 41 -12.13 8.05 1.77
C PHE A 41 -13.63 7.90 1.59
N LEU A 42 -14.41 8.98 1.72
CA LEU A 42 -15.87 8.90 1.91
C LEU A 42 -16.72 8.76 0.64
N ASN A 43 -16.13 8.85 -0.56
CA ASN A 43 -16.78 8.56 -1.87
C ASN A 43 -18.15 9.24 -2.13
N GLY A 44 -18.58 10.20 -1.30
CA GLY A 44 -19.99 10.58 -1.18
C GLY A 44 -20.53 11.48 -2.29
N SER A 45 -19.66 12.19 -3.03
CA SER A 45 -20.08 13.22 -4.00
C SER A 45 -19.66 12.94 -5.44
N SER A 46 -18.75 11.99 -5.69
CA SER A 46 -18.28 11.71 -7.05
C SER A 46 -17.70 10.29 -7.17
N ASN A 47 -17.67 9.76 -8.40
CA ASN A 47 -16.98 8.50 -8.71
C ASN A 47 -15.45 8.67 -8.80
N VAL A 48 -14.94 9.90 -8.69
CA VAL A 48 -13.52 10.23 -8.92
C VAL A 48 -12.58 9.56 -7.89
N PRO A 49 -12.92 9.50 -6.58
CA PRO A 49 -12.13 8.74 -5.61
C PRO A 49 -12.04 7.25 -5.96
N LEU A 50 -13.14 6.63 -6.41
CA LEU A 50 -13.16 5.22 -6.80
C LEU A 50 -12.24 4.96 -8.01
N PHE A 51 -12.29 5.83 -9.03
CA PHE A 51 -11.35 5.75 -10.16
C PHE A 51 -9.90 5.95 -9.72
N THR A 52 -9.65 6.86 -8.78
CA THR A 52 -8.30 7.05 -8.23
C THR A 52 -7.81 5.80 -7.51
N TRP A 53 -8.67 5.14 -6.74
CA TRP A 53 -8.36 3.85 -6.11
C TRP A 53 -8.07 2.76 -7.13
N LEU A 54 -8.85 2.68 -8.22
CA LEU A 54 -8.60 1.72 -9.31
C LEU A 54 -7.21 1.92 -9.94
N ILE A 55 -6.86 3.17 -10.27
CA ILE A 55 -5.56 3.51 -10.89
C ILE A 55 -4.42 3.26 -9.89
N ALA A 56 -4.58 3.70 -8.64
CA ALA A 56 -3.58 3.50 -7.59
C ALA A 56 -3.34 2.01 -7.35
N GLY A 57 -4.41 1.22 -7.31
CA GLY A 57 -4.36 -0.23 -7.27
C GLY A 57 -3.58 -0.80 -8.45
N PHE A 58 -3.91 -0.40 -9.67
CA PHE A 58 -3.22 -0.85 -10.88
C PHE A 58 -1.71 -0.57 -10.85
N ILE A 59 -1.31 0.63 -10.45
CA ILE A 59 0.11 1.00 -10.28
C ILE A 59 0.77 0.15 -9.18
N ALA A 60 0.09 -0.07 -8.05
CA ALA A 60 0.59 -0.93 -6.98
C ALA A 60 0.78 -2.37 -7.47
N GLY A 61 -0.15 -2.89 -8.27
CA GLY A 61 -0.03 -4.20 -8.92
C GLY A 61 1.18 -4.28 -9.86
N LEU A 62 1.36 -3.28 -10.72
CA LEU A 62 2.50 -3.21 -11.65
C LEU A 62 3.85 -3.22 -10.91
N THR A 63 3.94 -2.44 -9.83
CA THR A 63 5.17 -2.29 -9.04
C THR A 63 5.50 -3.54 -8.22
N MET A 64 4.50 -4.16 -7.59
CA MET A 64 4.68 -5.37 -6.78
C MET A 64 4.91 -6.64 -7.59
N ARG A 65 4.66 -6.59 -8.92
CA ARG A 65 4.78 -7.72 -9.85
C ARG A 65 4.06 -9.00 -9.42
N SER A 66 2.96 -8.83 -8.67
CA SER A 66 2.15 -9.93 -8.15
C SER A 66 0.70 -9.48 -8.03
N GLY A 67 -0.21 -10.28 -8.60
CA GLY A 67 -1.65 -10.02 -8.52
C GLY A 67 -2.19 -10.12 -7.08
N SER A 68 -1.69 -11.06 -6.28
CA SER A 68 -2.13 -11.21 -4.89
C SER A 68 -1.65 -10.06 -4.02
N LYS A 69 -0.36 -9.68 -4.12
CA LYS A 69 0.19 -8.54 -3.38
C LYS A 69 -0.47 -7.23 -3.82
N GLY A 70 -0.68 -7.06 -5.12
CA GLY A 70 -1.40 -5.93 -5.71
C GLY A 70 -2.84 -5.82 -5.20
N PHE A 71 -3.55 -6.94 -5.03
CA PHE A 71 -4.89 -6.95 -4.44
C PHE A 71 -4.89 -6.57 -2.95
N THR A 72 -3.90 -7.03 -2.18
CA THR A 72 -3.81 -6.75 -0.74
C THR A 72 -3.34 -5.33 -0.40
N ALA A 73 -2.57 -4.66 -1.26
CA ALA A 73 -2.05 -3.32 -0.98
C ALA A 73 -3.16 -2.27 -0.71
N PRO A 74 -4.21 -2.19 -1.56
CA PRO A 74 -5.35 -1.31 -1.34
C PRO A 74 -6.12 -1.59 -0.04
N PHE A 75 -6.27 -2.86 0.35
CA PHE A 75 -6.88 -3.23 1.64
C PHE A 75 -6.17 -2.55 2.81
N TYR A 76 -4.85 -2.70 2.90
CA TYR A 76 -4.07 -2.09 3.98
C TYR A 76 -4.09 -0.56 3.93
N ALA A 77 -4.10 0.03 2.74
CA ALA A 77 -4.20 1.47 2.59
C ALA A 77 -5.57 2.00 3.06
N SER A 78 -6.67 1.36 2.68
CA SER A 78 -8.02 1.73 3.12
C SER A 78 -8.21 1.49 4.62
N LEU A 79 -7.65 0.40 5.16
CA LEU A 79 -7.68 0.09 6.59
C LEU A 79 -6.90 1.14 7.39
N TYR A 80 -5.73 1.54 6.91
CA TYR A 80 -4.95 2.61 7.53
C TYR A 80 -5.71 3.95 7.51
N MET A 81 -6.32 4.31 6.38
CA MET A 81 -7.15 5.52 6.30
C MET A 81 -8.30 5.47 7.31
N LEU A 82 -8.99 4.33 7.46
CA LEU A 82 -10.05 4.16 8.46
C LEU A 82 -9.52 4.36 9.89
N ILE A 83 -8.41 3.69 10.24
CA ILE A 83 -7.80 3.74 11.58
C ILE A 83 -7.30 5.15 11.93
N VAL A 84 -6.88 5.95 10.95
CA VAL A 84 -6.45 7.34 11.18
C VAL A 84 -7.64 8.29 11.18
N PHE A 85 -8.52 8.17 10.18
CA PHE A 85 -9.59 9.11 9.94
C PHE A 85 -10.70 8.99 11.00
N TYR A 86 -11.14 7.79 11.34
CA TYR A 86 -12.25 7.61 12.28
C TYR A 86 -11.94 8.16 13.69
N PRO A 87 -10.80 7.83 14.34
CA PRO A 87 -10.46 8.43 15.62
C PRO A 87 -10.21 9.93 15.54
N ALA A 88 -9.65 10.44 14.44
CA ALA A 88 -9.49 11.88 14.25
C ALA A 88 -10.86 12.58 14.16
N SER A 89 -11.81 12.02 13.41
CA SER A 89 -13.18 12.54 13.31
C SER A 89 -13.90 12.54 14.66
N LEU A 90 -13.67 11.52 15.50
CA LEU A 90 -14.19 11.47 16.87
C LEU A 90 -13.53 12.52 17.77
N ALA A 91 -12.20 12.65 17.71
CA ALA A 91 -11.44 13.57 18.56
C ALA A 91 -11.77 15.04 18.32
N PHE A 92 -12.16 15.39 17.09
CA PHE A 92 -12.60 16.74 16.72
C PHE A 92 -14.13 16.92 16.75
N GLU A 93 -14.87 15.95 17.30
CA GLU A 93 -16.33 15.99 17.41
C GLU A 93 -17.08 16.22 16.08
N ILE A 94 -16.44 15.86 14.95
CA ILE A 94 -17.03 16.00 13.60
C ILE A 94 -18.12 14.95 13.38
N VAL A 95 -17.87 13.74 13.88
CA VAL A 95 -18.78 12.61 13.76
C VAL A 95 -19.14 12.14 15.16
N PRO A 96 -20.43 11.98 15.47
CA PRO A 96 -20.82 11.48 16.77
C PRO A 96 -20.46 10.00 16.94
N LEU A 97 -20.39 9.55 18.20
CA LEU A 97 -20.25 8.14 18.57
C LEU A 97 -21.21 7.26 17.76
N PRO A 98 -20.88 5.97 17.48
CA PRO A 98 -21.69 5.10 16.65
C PRO A 98 -23.04 4.87 17.31
N HIS A 99 -24.02 5.70 16.95
CA HIS A 99 -25.39 5.61 17.40
C HIS A 99 -26.30 5.60 16.18
N THR A 100 -27.47 5.00 16.34
CA THR A 100 -28.50 4.99 15.32
C THR A 100 -29.19 6.35 15.32
N LEU A 101 -28.85 7.20 14.35
CA LEU A 101 -29.64 8.39 14.02
C LEU A 101 -30.64 7.97 12.94
N GLN A 102 -31.93 8.11 13.23
CA GLN A 102 -33.02 7.87 12.25
C GLN A 102 -33.04 6.46 11.62
N GLY A 103 -32.48 5.46 12.31
CA GLY A 103 -32.44 4.07 11.82
C GLY A 103 -31.28 3.74 10.89
N GLU A 104 -30.40 4.70 10.59
CA GLU A 104 -29.19 4.44 9.81
C GLU A 104 -27.97 4.20 10.73
N PHE A 105 -27.19 3.18 10.40
CA PHE A 105 -25.92 2.90 11.05
C PHE A 105 -24.82 3.78 10.43
N ILE A 106 -24.62 4.98 11.00
CA ILE A 106 -23.60 5.96 10.57
C ILE A 106 -22.23 5.31 10.37
N LEU A 107 -21.80 4.45 11.31
CA LEU A 107 -20.52 3.74 11.20
C LEU A 107 -20.45 2.87 9.94
N ILE A 108 -21.54 2.17 9.60
CA ILE A 108 -21.57 1.28 8.46
C ILE A 108 -21.58 2.09 7.17
N ARG A 109 -22.47 3.08 7.06
CA ARG A 109 -22.65 3.89 5.86
C ARG A 109 -21.43 4.77 5.58
N ASP A 110 -20.91 5.44 6.59
CA ASP A 110 -19.88 6.46 6.42
C ASP A 110 -18.48 5.89 6.56
N PHE A 111 -18.26 4.74 7.21
CA PHE A 111 -16.88 4.24 7.40
C PHE A 111 -16.64 2.86 6.81
N ILE A 112 -17.53 1.90 7.09
CA ILE A 112 -17.32 0.53 6.62
C ILE A 112 -17.56 0.41 5.12
N TYR A 113 -18.63 1.02 4.60
CA TYR A 113 -18.94 0.98 3.17
C TYR A 113 -17.81 1.59 2.32
N PRO A 114 -17.31 2.81 2.60
CA PRO A 114 -16.25 3.38 1.78
C PRO A 114 -14.93 2.62 1.93
N PHE A 115 -14.63 2.09 3.11
CA PHE A 115 -13.50 1.18 3.31
C PHE A 115 -13.57 -0.04 2.39
N VAL A 116 -14.70 -0.75 2.38
CA VAL A 116 -14.89 -1.95 1.55
C VAL A 116 -14.87 -1.60 0.06
N ALA A 117 -15.54 -0.52 -0.35
CA ALA A 117 -15.56 -0.07 -1.73
C ALA A 117 -14.16 0.27 -2.25
N ASN A 118 -13.39 1.05 -1.48
CA ASN A 118 -12.01 1.44 -1.82
C ASN A 118 -11.08 0.23 -1.91
N TRP A 119 -11.21 -0.72 -0.98
CA TRP A 119 -10.48 -1.98 -1.04
C TRP A 119 -10.82 -2.77 -2.29
N ILE A 120 -12.10 -3.05 -2.57
CA ILE A 120 -12.50 -3.90 -3.69
C ILE A 120 -12.04 -3.28 -5.02
N ILE A 121 -12.33 -2.00 -5.23
CA ILE A 121 -12.01 -1.32 -6.50
C ILE A 121 -10.50 -1.20 -6.69
N GLY A 122 -9.78 -0.76 -5.66
CA GLY A 122 -8.32 -0.74 -5.73
C GLY A 122 -7.74 -2.13 -5.91
N GLY A 123 -8.31 -3.13 -5.23
CA GLY A 123 -7.88 -4.53 -5.30
C GLY A 123 -8.02 -5.10 -6.71
N ILE A 124 -9.14 -4.84 -7.39
CA ILE A 124 -9.34 -5.20 -8.80
C ILE A 124 -8.24 -4.56 -9.66
N GLY A 125 -8.00 -3.26 -9.47
CA GLY A 125 -6.90 -2.55 -10.14
C GLY A 125 -5.57 -3.25 -9.94
N GLY A 126 -5.22 -3.57 -8.69
CA GLY A 126 -3.96 -4.23 -8.35
C GLY A 126 -3.82 -5.65 -8.85
N LEU A 127 -4.92 -6.40 -8.94
CA LEU A 127 -4.93 -7.73 -9.53
C LEU A 127 -4.66 -7.66 -11.03
N ILE A 128 -5.29 -6.73 -11.74
CA ILE A 128 -5.06 -6.48 -13.18
C ILE A 128 -3.61 -6.01 -13.40
N GLY A 129 -3.15 -5.01 -12.65
CA GLY A 129 -1.79 -4.48 -12.75
C GLY A 129 -0.73 -5.55 -12.45
N GLY A 130 -0.94 -6.37 -11.42
CA GLY A 130 -0.05 -7.47 -11.07
C GLY A 130 0.01 -8.55 -12.15
N ARG A 131 -1.09 -8.82 -12.86
CA ARG A 131 -1.09 -9.72 -14.03
C ARG A 131 -0.39 -9.10 -15.23
N ALA A 132 -0.67 -7.83 -15.53
CA ALA A 132 -0.05 -7.09 -16.63
C ALA A 132 1.47 -6.94 -16.44
N SER A 133 1.94 -6.86 -15.20
CA SER A 133 3.37 -6.76 -14.87
C SER A 133 4.23 -7.92 -15.41
N ARG A 134 3.62 -9.09 -15.69
CA ARG A 134 4.32 -10.23 -16.30
C ARG A 134 4.77 -9.97 -17.73
N LEU A 135 4.14 -8.99 -18.39
CA LEU A 135 4.49 -8.54 -19.73
C LEU A 135 5.68 -7.56 -19.72
N LEU A 136 6.03 -7.01 -18.56
CA LEU A 136 7.15 -6.10 -18.43
C LEU A 136 8.47 -6.88 -18.29
N PRO A 137 9.55 -6.43 -18.96
CA PRO A 137 10.85 -7.07 -18.83
C PRO A 137 11.30 -7.09 -17.36
N LYS A 138 11.87 -8.22 -16.92
CA LYS A 138 12.51 -8.27 -15.60
C LYS A 138 13.70 -7.31 -15.63
N LYS A 139 13.73 -6.34 -14.71
CA LYS A 139 14.91 -5.52 -14.47
C LYS A 139 16.08 -6.47 -14.18
N ALA A 140 17.21 -6.27 -14.85
CA ALA A 140 18.43 -7.03 -14.57
C ALA A 140 18.76 -6.95 -13.07
N PRO A 141 19.30 -8.02 -12.47
CA PRO A 141 19.73 -8.00 -11.08
C PRO A 141 20.66 -6.80 -10.85
N SER A 142 20.53 -6.14 -9.72
CA SER A 142 21.50 -5.12 -9.35
C SER A 142 22.84 -5.79 -9.03
N GLU A 143 23.94 -5.06 -9.27
CA GLU A 143 25.32 -5.51 -9.01
C GLU A 143 25.54 -6.04 -7.57
N VAL A 144 24.72 -5.57 -6.62
CA VAL A 144 24.68 -6.02 -5.22
C VAL A 144 24.11 -7.44 -5.06
N GLU A 145 23.12 -7.81 -5.87
CA GLU A 145 22.46 -9.12 -5.83
C GLU A 145 23.37 -10.20 -6.44
N GLU A 146 24.11 -9.87 -7.50
CA GLU A 146 25.09 -10.74 -8.14
C GLU A 146 26.23 -11.12 -7.18
N LYS A 147 26.74 -10.15 -6.40
CA LYS A 147 27.78 -10.40 -5.39
C LYS A 147 27.34 -11.40 -4.31
N SER A 148 26.06 -11.35 -3.91
CA SER A 148 25.49 -12.28 -2.91
C SER A 148 25.28 -13.71 -3.44
N ILE A 149 25.17 -13.88 -4.76
CA ILE A 149 25.05 -15.18 -5.42
C ILE A 149 26.42 -15.81 -5.58
N VAL A 150 27.43 -15.01 -5.92
CA VAL A 150 28.84 -15.46 -6.00
C VAL A 150 29.32 -15.99 -4.65
N GLU A 151 28.90 -15.35 -3.55
CA GLU A 151 29.21 -15.78 -2.18
C GLU A 151 28.57 -17.13 -1.78
N LYS A 152 27.55 -17.59 -2.51
CA LYS A 152 26.83 -18.85 -2.26
C LYS A 152 27.22 -19.98 -3.20
N LEU A 153 28.16 -19.75 -4.11
CA LEU A 153 28.65 -20.81 -4.99
C LEU A 153 29.43 -21.84 -4.17
N PRO A 154 29.24 -23.15 -4.43
CA PRO A 154 29.98 -24.18 -3.74
C PRO A 154 31.48 -24.03 -4.03
N ILE A 155 32.27 -23.80 -2.98
CA ILE A 155 33.72 -23.88 -3.05
C ILE A 155 34.16 -25.31 -2.84
N THR A 156 35.06 -25.82 -3.67
CA THR A 156 35.59 -27.18 -3.53
C THR A 156 36.79 -27.15 -2.61
N CYS A 157 36.81 -27.99 -1.57
CA CYS A 157 37.95 -28.09 -0.67
C CYS A 157 39.17 -28.62 -1.43
N PRO A 158 40.30 -27.89 -1.47
CA PRO A 158 41.50 -28.33 -2.20
C PRO A 158 42.14 -29.59 -1.60
N ASN A 159 41.87 -29.90 -0.34
CA ASN A 159 42.50 -31.03 0.34
C ASN A 159 41.73 -32.35 0.22
N CYS A 160 40.38 -32.31 0.17
CA CYS A 160 39.56 -33.52 0.16
C CYS A 160 38.57 -33.60 -1.01
N GLY A 161 38.50 -32.55 -1.84
CA GLY A 161 37.65 -32.52 -3.03
C GLY A 161 36.16 -32.35 -2.76
N ILE A 162 35.73 -32.17 -1.50
CA ILE A 162 34.31 -32.02 -1.16
C ILE A 162 33.81 -30.61 -1.49
N SER A 163 32.59 -30.51 -2.03
CA SER A 163 31.93 -29.22 -2.27
C SER A 163 31.33 -28.66 -0.98
N ILE A 164 31.59 -27.38 -0.71
CA ILE A 164 31.17 -26.67 0.49
C ILE A 164 30.31 -25.49 0.05
N TYR A 165 29.04 -25.51 0.42
CA TYR A 165 28.03 -24.52 0.00
C TYR A 165 27.97 -23.28 0.89
N SER A 166 28.98 -23.06 1.74
CA SER A 166 29.03 -21.98 2.73
C SER A 166 30.38 -21.29 2.74
N ASN A 167 30.39 -19.99 3.06
CA ASN A 167 31.57 -19.17 3.31
C ASN A 167 32.30 -19.50 4.63
N SER A 168 32.41 -20.79 4.96
CA SER A 168 33.09 -21.27 6.15
C SER A 168 34.61 -21.20 5.97
N ALA A 169 35.34 -20.66 6.95
CA ALA A 169 36.81 -20.60 6.91
C ALA A 169 37.48 -22.00 6.99
N TRP A 170 36.73 -23.04 7.34
CA TRP A 170 37.24 -24.41 7.52
C TRP A 170 36.35 -25.44 6.84
N CYS A 171 36.96 -26.52 6.35
CA CYS A 171 36.25 -27.65 5.77
C CYS A 171 35.59 -28.50 6.87
N ALA A 172 34.26 -28.67 6.80
CA ALA A 172 33.52 -29.52 7.74
C ALA A 172 33.88 -31.02 7.66
N ASN A 173 34.51 -31.46 6.57
CA ASN A 173 34.87 -32.88 6.37
C ASN A 173 36.30 -33.20 6.84
N CYS A 174 37.29 -32.35 6.49
CA CYS A 174 38.70 -32.63 6.79
C CYS A 174 39.35 -31.66 7.78
N GLY A 175 38.61 -30.66 8.27
CA GLY A 175 39.10 -29.71 9.29
C GLY A 175 40.17 -28.72 8.81
N LYS A 176 40.64 -28.81 7.55
CA LYS A 176 41.61 -27.86 7.01
C LYS A 176 40.97 -26.51 6.68
N LYS A 177 41.74 -25.45 6.88
CA LYS A 177 41.36 -24.08 6.50
C LYS A 177 41.20 -24.00 4.98
N LEU A 178 40.13 -23.35 4.54
CA LEU A 178 39.92 -23.00 3.15
C LEU A 178 40.64 -21.65 2.95
N GLU A 179 41.77 -21.68 2.25
CA GLU A 179 42.53 -20.50 1.82
C GLU A 179 42.31 -20.24 0.34
#